data_AF-A0A3N0C2U8-F1
#
_entry.id   AF-A0A3N0C2U8-F1
#
_cell.length_a   1.000
_cell.length_b   1.000
_cell.length_c   1.000
_cell.angle_alpha   90.00
_cell.angle_beta   90.00
_cell.angle_gamma   90.00
#
_symmetry.space_group_name_H-M   'P 1'
#
loop_
_entity.id
_entity.type
_entity.pdbx_description
1 polymer ?
#
loop_
_entity_poly.entity_id
_entity_poly.type
_entity_poly.pdbx_seq_one_letter_code
_entity_poly.pdbx_strand_id
1 'polypeptide(L)' 'MTIVYTSRAKFTLLACYKLVLDKWGETHANIFELKVESILLKISKNPYLYRPTIFGENVRIA' A
#
# COMPACT_ATOMS: atom_id res chain seq x y z
N MET A 1 3.49 3.31 15.51
CA MET A 1 2.88 4.54 14.94
C MET A 1 1.56 4.19 14.27
N THR A 2 0.58 5.08 14.30
CA THR A 2 -0.69 4.92 13.59
C THR A 2 -0.51 5.28 12.12
N ILE A 3 -0.95 4.41 11.20
CA ILE A 3 -0.98 4.71 9.76
C ILE A 3 -2.29 5.43 9.45
N VAL A 4 -2.18 6.55 8.74
CA VAL A 4 -3.34 7.30 8.24
C VAL A 4 -3.28 7.35 6.72
N TYR A 5 -4.41 7.06 6.08
CA TYR A 5 -4.53 7.13 4.63
C TYR A 5 -5.16 8.44 4.21
N THR A 6 -4.61 9.05 3.16
CA THR A 6 -5.31 10.11 2.43
C THR A 6 -6.52 9.52 1.71
N SER A 7 -7.53 10.34 1.41
CA SER A 7 -8.71 9.89 0.64
C SER A 7 -8.30 9.26 -0.69
N ARG A 8 -7.32 9.88 -1.39
CA ARG A 8 -6.80 9.36 -2.66
C ARG A 8 -6.18 7.97 -2.49
N ALA A 9 -5.37 7.75 -1.46
CA ALA A 9 -4.76 6.44 -1.22
C ALA A 9 -5.81 5.34 -0.99
N LYS A 10 -6.88 5.63 -0.23
CA LYS A 10 -7.99 4.69 -0.02
C LYS A 10 -8.67 4.30 -1.34
N PHE A 11 -9.00 5.27 -2.18
CA PHE A 11 -9.61 5.01 -3.49
C PHE A 11 -8.68 4.22 -4.41
N THR A 12 -7.39 4.56 -4.45
CA THR A 12 -6.42 3.83 -5.27
C THR A 12 -6.27 2.38 -4.82
N LEU A 13 -6.18 2.11 -3.51
CA LEU A 13 -6.09 0.74 -3.00
C LEU A 13 -7.31 -0.10 -3.38
N LEU A 14 -8.52 0.47 -3.25
CA LEU A 14 -9.75 -0.20 -3.65
C LEU A 14 -9.80 -0.46 -5.16
N ALA A 15 -9.37 0.50 -5.98
CA ALA A 15 -9.31 0.34 -7.44
C ALA A 15 -8.32 -0.76 -7.84
N CYS A 16 -7.14 -0.82 -7.20
CA CYS A 16 -6.16 -1.88 -7.43
C CYS A 16 -6.70 -3.26 -7.01
N TYR A 17 -7.34 -3.37 -5.85
CA TYR A 17 -7.96 -4.62 -5.41
C TYR A 17 -9.00 -5.11 -6.43
N LYS A 18 -9.92 -4.24 -6.86
CA LYS A 18 -10.94 -4.57 -7.87
C LYS A 18 -10.31 -4.99 -9.19
N LEU A 19 -9.29 -4.26 -9.66
CA LEU A 19 -8.56 -4.63 -10.86
C LEU A 19 -7.95 -6.05 -10.74
N VAL A 20 -7.43 -6.40 -9.57
CA VAL A 20 -6.86 -7.73 -9.35
C VAL A 20 -7.94 -8.80 -9.32
N LEU A 21 -9.04 -8.53 -8.62
CA LEU A 21 -10.21 -9.40 -8.55
C LEU A 21 -10.78 -9.69 -9.94
N ASP A 22 -10.98 -8.66 -10.75
CA ASP A 22 -11.59 -8.77 -12.08
C ASP A 22 -10.71 -9.56 -13.06
N LYS A 23 -9.37 -9.49 -12.89
CA LYS A 23 -8.42 -10.13 -13.82
C LYS A 23 -7.96 -11.52 -13.41
N TRP A 24 -7.75 -11.75 -12.12
CA TRP A 24 -7.12 -12.98 -11.60
C TRP A 24 -7.97 -13.69 -10.54
N GLY A 25 -9.13 -13.15 -10.19
CA GLY A 25 -10.06 -13.74 -9.24
C GLY A 25 -9.72 -13.47 -7.79
N GLU A 26 -10.61 -13.94 -6.92
CA GLU A 26 -10.62 -13.65 -5.49
C GLU A 26 -9.35 -14.08 -4.77
N THR A 27 -8.80 -15.26 -5.09
CA THR A 27 -7.57 -15.76 -4.47
C THR A 27 -6.40 -14.78 -4.62
N HIS A 28 -6.22 -14.21 -5.81
CA HIS A 28 -5.15 -13.25 -6.07
C HIS A 28 -5.43 -11.88 -5.43
N ALA A 29 -6.70 -11.47 -5.37
CA ALA A 29 -7.11 -10.25 -4.70
C ALA A 29 -6.83 -10.31 -3.18
N ASN A 30 -7.09 -11.47 -2.56
CA ASN A 30 -6.80 -11.70 -1.14
C ASN A 30 -5.29 -11.74 -0.88
N ILE A 31 -4.49 -12.34 -1.78
CA ILE A 31 -3.02 -12.29 -1.69
C ILE A 31 -2.52 -10.84 -1.80
N PHE A 32 -3.10 -10.03 -2.69
CA PHE A 32 -2.77 -8.63 -2.82
C PHE A 32 -3.03 -7.86 -1.52
N GLU A 33 -4.21 -8.06 -0.91
CA GLU A 33 -4.58 -7.42 0.36
C GLU A 33 -3.59 -7.78 1.48
N LEU A 34 -3.30 -9.08 1.67
CA LEU A 34 -2.33 -9.54 2.67
C LEU A 34 -0.93 -8.95 2.46
N LYS A 35 -0.51 -8.80 1.21
CA LYS A 35 0.79 -8.20 0.87
C LYS A 35 0.82 -6.71 1.21
N VAL A 36 -0.26 -5.98 0.94
CA VAL A 36 -0.41 -4.57 1.31
C VAL A 36 -0.33 -4.42 2.84
N GLU A 37 -1.09 -5.20 3.60
CA GLU A 37 -1.06 -5.19 5.06
C GLU A 37 0.34 -5.48 5.63
N SER A 38 1.04 -6.46 5.07
CA SER A 38 2.41 -6.81 5.48
C SER A 38 3.38 -5.64 5.30
N ILE A 39 3.30 -4.92 4.17
CA ILE A 39 4.14 -3.75 3.89
C ILE A 39 3.82 -2.62 4.88
N LEU A 40 2.53 -2.34 5.09
CA LEU A 40 2.07 -1.30 6.02
C LEU A 40 2.55 -1.58 7.44
N LEU A 41 2.47 -2.83 7.91
CA LEU A 41 2.98 -3.22 9.22
C LEU A 41 4.50 -2.99 9.35
N LYS A 42 5.27 -3.23 8.28
CA LYS A 42 6.72 -2.94 8.28
C LYS A 42 6.98 -1.44 8.37
N ILE A 43 6.22 -0.63 7.63
CA ILE A 43 6.33 0.84 7.65
C ILE A 43 5.94 1.41 9.02
N SER A 44 4.88 0.90 9.66
CA SER A 44 4.45 1.39 10.98
C SER A 44 5.46 1.13 12.10
N LYS A 45 6.27 0.07 11.95
CA LYS A 45 7.39 -0.27 12.83
C LYS A 45 8.67 0.48 12.47
N ASN A 46 8.91 0.72 11.18
CA ASN A 46 10.11 1.37 10.66
C ASN A 46 9.75 2.43 9.59
N PRO A 47 9.35 3.65 9.97
CA PRO A 47 8.87 4.66 9.01
C PRO A 47 9.90 5.11 7.98
N TYR A 48 11.18 4.97 8.29
CA TYR A 48 12.32 5.33 7.43
C TYR A 48 12.90 4.15 6.65
N LEU A 49 12.17 3.02 6.60
CA LEU A 49 12.60 1.80 5.91
C LEU A 49 12.94 2.04 4.43
N TYR A 50 12.23 2.95 3.78
CA TYR A 50 12.38 3.26 2.36
C TYR A 50 13.10 4.58 2.14
N ARG A 51 13.86 4.67 1.04
CA ARG A 51 14.61 5.90 0.68
C ARG A 51 13.64 7.02 0.27
N PRO A 52 14.00 8.29 0.54
CA PRO A 52 13.28 9.43 -0.03
C PRO A 52 13.28 9.39 -1.56
N THR A 53 12.25 9.96 -2.14
CA THR A 53 12.10 10.06 -3.59
C THR A 53 12.55 11.43 -4.11
N ILE A 54 12.70 11.55 -5.42
CA ILE A 54 12.93 12.84 -6.09
C ILE A 54 11.74 13.81 -5.95
N PHE A 55 10.56 13.32 -5.56
CA PHE A 55 9.34 14.13 -5.44
C PHE A 55 9.26 14.88 -4.10
N GLY A 56 10.20 14.66 -3.19
CA GLY A 56 10.33 15.40 -1.93
C GLY A 56 10.89 14.55 -0.80
N GLU A 57 11.53 15.21 0.18
CA GLU A 57 12.22 14.57 1.31
C GLU A 57 11.27 13.74 2.20
N ASN A 58 9.98 14.08 2.22
CA ASN A 58 8.94 13.43 3.01
C ASN A 58 8.18 12.33 2.25
N VAL A 59 8.50 12.08 0.99
CA VAL A 59 7.86 11.04 0.17
C VAL A 59 8.84 9.89 -0.01
N ARG A 60 8.40 8.68 0.35
CA ARG A 60 9.18 7.43 0.28
C ARG A 60 8.38 6.39 -0.51
N ILE A 61 9.03 5.61 -1.37
CA ILE A 61 8.39 4.57 -2.20
C ILE A 61 8.84 3.19 -1.71
N ALA A 62 7.86 2.30 -1.54
CA ALA A 62 8.00 0.93 -1.05
C ALA A 62 8.29 -0.09 -2.15
#